data_AF-A0A3N5Q6I0-F1
#
_entry.id   AF-A0A3N5Q6I0-F1
#
_cell.length_a   1.000
_cell.length_b   1.000
_cell.length_c   1.000
_cell.angle_alpha   90.00
_cell.angle_beta   90.00
_cell.angle_gamma   90.00
#
_symmetry.space_group_name_H-M   'P 1'
#
loop_
_entity.id
_entity.type
_entity.pdbx_description
1 polymer ?
#
loop_
_entity_poly.entity_id
_entity_poly.type
_entity_poly.pdbx_seq_one_letter_code
_entity_poly.pdbx_strand_id
1 'polypeptide(L)'
;MELTEILILVVTFSVLLALGVPISFSIGIASVATMLFSIKALPALTTVAQRIATGLDSFALLAIPFFILAGQLMNSGGIARRLIEFAKILVGKLPGGLAFVNIMAAMLFGAISGSAVAAASAIGGFMTPIMRKEGYDRSFSAAVNITSATTGLIIPPSNILIVYSLASGGVSIAALFLAGYIPGILLGLGLMVVALIYSKKHKYKINFTFTFNDAVKKFLDALPSLLLIIIVIGGIVAGYFTATEASAIAVLYAFILSVFIYKEIKYKDLPKILLESASTTAIVMLLVGTSMAMSWVMAYENIPQNVAQSLIALSDNPIVILVI
;
A
#
# COMPACT_ATOMS: atom_id res chain seq x y z
N MET A 1 11.67 -7.53 36.26
CA MET A 1 10.28 -7.43 35.81
C MET A 1 10.30 -7.33 34.31
N GLU A 2 10.86 -6.26 33.74
CA GLU A 2 10.84 -5.85 32.32
C GLU A 2 11.06 -6.91 31.20
N LEU A 3 11.80 -8.00 31.43
CA LEU A 3 11.97 -9.04 30.39
C LEU A 3 10.70 -9.90 30.23
N THR A 4 9.92 -10.06 31.30
CA THR A 4 8.72 -10.90 31.29
C THR A 4 7.60 -10.26 30.47
N GLU A 5 7.41 -8.94 30.57
CA GLU A 5 6.44 -8.18 29.79
C GLU A 5 6.79 -8.22 28.30
N ILE A 6 8.08 -8.04 27.96
CA ILE A 6 8.58 -8.20 26.59
C ILE A 6 8.29 -9.62 26.06
N LEU A 7 8.58 -10.64 26.87
CA LEU A 7 8.33 -12.03 26.48
C LEU A 7 6.83 -12.30 26.28
N ILE A 8 5.96 -11.81 27.17
CA ILE A 8 4.52 -11.95 27.03
C ILE A 8 4.06 -11.29 25.72
N LEU A 9 4.47 -10.04 25.48
CA LEU A 9 4.11 -9.31 24.26
C LEU A 9 4.53 -10.07 23.00
N VAL A 10 5.80 -10.46 22.91
CA VAL A 10 6.39 -11.09 21.73
C VAL A 10 5.86 -12.50 21.53
N VAL A 11 5.76 -13.30 22.59
CA VAL A 11 5.30 -14.69 22.51
C VAL A 11 3.81 -14.73 22.19
N THR A 12 2.98 -13.95 22.88
CA THR A 12 1.53 -13.89 22.59
C THR A 12 1.29 -13.43 21.16
N PHE A 13 1.98 -12.37 20.70
CA PHE A 13 1.87 -11.92 19.31
C PHE A 13 2.28 -13.00 18.31
N SER A 14 3.45 -13.61 18.51
CA SER A 14 4.01 -14.62 17.59
C SER A 14 3.16 -15.89 17.52
N VAL A 15 2.64 -16.35 18.66
CA VAL A 15 1.76 -17.53 18.72
C VAL A 15 0.44 -17.24 17.99
N LEU A 16 -0.16 -16.07 18.19
CA LEU A 16 -1.41 -15.71 17.50
C LEU A 16 -1.20 -15.64 15.98
N LEU A 17 -0.09 -15.07 15.52
CA LEU A 17 0.26 -15.08 14.10
C LEU A 17 0.49 -16.50 13.55
N ALA A 18 1.18 -17.36 14.30
CA ALA A 18 1.39 -18.76 13.90
C ALA A 18 0.08 -19.55 13.81
N LEU A 19 -0.93 -19.19 14.62
CA LEU A 19 -2.28 -19.74 14.57
C LEU A 19 -3.15 -19.13 13.45
N GLY A 20 -2.62 -18.18 12.67
CA GLY A 20 -3.34 -17.53 11.57
C GLY A 20 -4.36 -16.48 12.02
N VAL A 21 -4.26 -15.96 13.25
CA VAL A 21 -5.11 -14.87 13.75
C VAL A 21 -4.75 -13.59 13.00
N PRO A 22 -5.74 -12.79 12.51
CA PRO A 22 -5.42 -11.56 11.79
C PRO A 22 -4.56 -10.61 12.61
N ILE A 23 -3.64 -9.91 11.94
CA ILE A 23 -2.56 -9.14 12.57
C ILE A 23 -3.10 -8.11 13.58
N SER A 24 -4.18 -7.39 13.24
CA SER A 24 -4.80 -6.40 14.12
C SER A 24 -5.28 -6.99 15.45
N PHE A 25 -5.90 -8.18 15.43
CA PHE A 25 -6.30 -8.89 16.65
C PHE A 25 -5.09 -9.38 17.43
N SER A 26 -4.07 -9.90 16.73
CA SER A 26 -2.83 -10.36 17.37
C SER A 26 -2.14 -9.24 18.15
N ILE A 27 -2.05 -8.03 17.56
CA ILE A 27 -1.51 -6.83 18.20
C ILE A 27 -2.36 -6.44 19.42
N GLY A 28 -3.68 -6.35 19.25
CA GLY A 28 -4.59 -5.94 20.32
C GLY A 28 -4.56 -6.90 21.52
N ILE A 29 -4.65 -8.21 21.25
CA ILE A 29 -4.64 -9.24 22.29
C ILE A 29 -3.29 -9.28 23.01
N ALA A 30 -2.17 -9.20 22.27
CA ALA A 30 -0.85 -9.14 22.90
C ALA A 30 -0.68 -7.91 23.80
N SER A 31 -1.20 -6.75 23.37
CA SER A 31 -1.18 -5.52 24.17
C SER A 31 -2.00 -5.65 25.45
N VAL A 32 -3.21 -6.23 25.36
CA VAL A 32 -4.05 -6.51 26.54
C VAL A 32 -3.37 -7.51 27.46
N ALA A 33 -2.85 -8.62 26.94
CA ALA A 33 -2.20 -9.67 27.73
C ALA A 33 -1.01 -9.12 28.52
N THR A 34 -0.19 -8.27 27.89
CA THR A 34 0.95 -7.62 28.53
C THR A 34 0.48 -6.67 29.64
N MET A 35 -0.49 -5.81 29.36
CA MET A 35 -1.02 -4.87 30.36
C MET A 35 -1.71 -5.55 31.54
N LEU A 36 -2.40 -6.68 31.31
CA LEU A 36 -3.02 -7.49 32.37
C LEU A 36 -1.99 -8.10 33.31
N PHE A 37 -0.76 -8.33 32.83
CA PHE A 37 0.34 -8.80 33.66
C PHE A 37 0.98 -7.64 34.42
N SER A 38 1.15 -6.48 33.78
CA SER A 38 1.81 -5.32 34.38
C SER A 38 0.97 -4.61 35.46
N ILE A 39 -0.34 -4.47 35.24
CA ILE A 39 -1.22 -3.70 36.13
C ILE A 39 -2.55 -4.42 36.39
N LYS A 40 -3.34 -3.88 37.33
CA LYS A 40 -4.67 -4.42 37.66
C LYS A 40 -5.58 -4.48 36.42
N ALA A 41 -6.43 -5.51 36.39
CA ALA A 41 -7.23 -5.86 35.21
C ALA A 41 -8.10 -4.71 34.67
N LEU A 42 -8.78 -3.97 35.54
CA LEU A 42 -9.67 -2.89 35.11
C LEU A 42 -8.88 -1.73 34.45
N PRO A 43 -7.84 -1.14 35.10
CA PRO A 43 -6.96 -0.18 34.46
C PRO A 43 -6.30 -0.66 33.15
N ALA A 44 -5.88 -1.92 33.08
CA ALA A 44 -5.28 -2.49 31.87
C ALA A 44 -6.25 -2.44 30.67
N LEU A 45 -7.46 -2.96 30.87
CA LEU A 45 -8.49 -3.01 29.82
C LEU A 45 -8.95 -1.61 29.41
N THR A 46 -9.20 -0.73 30.39
CA THR A 46 -9.66 0.64 30.09
C THR A 46 -8.58 1.45 29.38
N THR A 47 -7.31 1.29 29.77
CA THR A 47 -6.19 1.99 29.11
C THR A 47 -6.03 1.54 27.67
N VAL A 48 -6.03 0.23 27.41
CA VAL A 48 -5.93 -0.28 26.03
C VAL A 48 -7.12 0.18 25.20
N ALA A 49 -8.35 0.05 25.71
CA ALA A 49 -9.55 0.51 25.01
C ALA A 49 -9.52 2.02 24.73
N GLN A 50 -9.10 2.82 25.70
CA GLN A 50 -8.95 4.27 25.54
C GLN A 50 -7.89 4.59 24.49
N ARG A 51 -6.72 3.93 24.50
CA ARG A 51 -5.66 4.17 23.52
C ARG A 51 -6.09 3.81 22.10
N ILE A 52 -6.86 2.73 21.93
CA ILE A 52 -7.48 2.40 20.64
C ILE A 52 -8.43 3.53 20.22
N ALA A 53 -9.36 3.94 21.09
CA ALA A 53 -10.38 4.94 20.77
C ALA A 53 -9.76 6.31 20.43
N THR A 54 -8.87 6.82 21.28
CA THR A 54 -8.19 8.10 21.07
C THR A 54 -7.21 8.06 19.90
N GLY A 55 -6.66 6.88 19.61
CA GLY A 55 -5.75 6.70 18.47
C GLY A 55 -6.45 6.85 17.12
N LEU A 56 -7.73 6.49 17.06
CA LEU A 56 -8.54 6.64 15.85
C LEU A 56 -9.13 8.04 15.67
N ASP A 57 -9.12 8.85 16.72
CA ASP A 57 -9.63 10.23 16.72
C ASP A 57 -8.59 11.22 16.19
N SER A 58 -8.27 11.10 14.90
CA SER A 58 -7.32 11.98 14.22
C SER A 58 -7.85 12.43 12.86
N PHE A 59 -7.82 13.73 12.59
CA PHE A 59 -8.22 14.28 11.29
C PHE A 59 -7.34 13.76 10.13
N ALA A 60 -6.06 13.46 10.41
CA ALA A 60 -5.15 12.88 9.42
C ALA A 60 -5.58 11.47 8.99
N LEU A 61 -6.29 10.73 9.87
CA LEU A 61 -6.78 9.39 9.56
C LEU A 61 -7.90 9.37 8.53
N LEU A 62 -8.62 10.47 8.33
CA LEU A 62 -9.63 10.58 7.28
C LEU A 62 -9.05 10.42 5.88
N ALA A 63 -7.74 10.65 5.70
CA ALA A 63 -7.07 10.40 4.43
C ALA A 63 -7.12 8.92 4.02
N ILE A 64 -7.10 7.99 4.98
CA ILE A 64 -7.11 6.54 4.73
C ILE A 64 -8.41 6.09 4.04
N PRO A 65 -9.63 6.29 4.60
CA PRO A 65 -10.87 5.90 3.94
C PRO A 65 -11.05 6.58 2.59
N PHE A 66 -10.65 7.85 2.45
CA PHE A 66 -10.77 8.56 1.18
C PHE A 66 -9.83 8.00 0.12
N PHE A 67 -8.56 7.74 0.42
CA PHE A 67 -7.67 7.11 -0.56
C PHE A 67 -8.09 5.67 -0.89
N ILE A 68 -8.58 4.90 0.09
CA ILE A 68 -9.16 3.57 -0.17
C ILE A 68 -10.35 3.69 -1.13
N LEU A 69 -11.29 4.61 -0.86
CA LEU A 69 -12.46 4.83 -1.69
C LEU A 69 -12.08 5.30 -3.11
N ALA A 70 -11.14 6.23 -3.22
CA ALA A 70 -10.61 6.68 -4.50
C ALA A 70 -10.04 5.48 -5.28
N GLY A 71 -9.21 4.66 -4.63
CA GLY A 71 -8.66 3.43 -5.21
C GLY A 71 -9.72 2.46 -5.71
N GLN A 72 -10.81 2.26 -4.96
CA GLN A 72 -11.91 1.38 -5.38
C GLN A 72 -12.71 1.94 -6.56
N LEU A 73 -12.95 3.26 -6.58
CA LEU A 73 -13.53 3.95 -7.73
C LEU A 73 -12.63 3.80 -8.96
N MET A 74 -11.32 3.94 -8.82
CA MET A 74 -10.38 3.79 -9.94
C MET A 74 -10.31 2.36 -10.48
N ASN A 75 -10.34 1.38 -9.57
CA ASN A 75 -10.37 -0.04 -9.93
C ASN A 75 -11.62 -0.37 -10.77
N SER A 76 -12.78 0.11 -10.33
CA SER A 76 -14.06 -0.13 -10.99
C SER A 76 -14.31 0.79 -12.20
N GLY A 77 -13.58 1.90 -12.30
CA GLY A 77 -13.80 2.98 -13.25
C GLY A 77 -13.03 2.90 -14.57
N GLY A 78 -12.40 1.76 -14.86
CA GLY A 78 -11.64 1.57 -16.10
C GLY A 78 -10.33 2.35 -16.18
N ILE A 79 -9.87 2.95 -15.08
CA ILE A 79 -8.58 3.65 -14.97
C ILE A 79 -7.43 2.65 -15.15
N ALA A 80 -7.50 1.49 -14.48
CA ALA A 80 -6.49 0.44 -14.60
C ALA A 80 -6.24 0.02 -16.05
N ARG A 81 -7.32 -0.18 -16.83
CA ARG A 81 -7.23 -0.55 -18.26
C ARG A 81 -6.49 0.52 -19.06
N ARG A 82 -6.79 1.80 -18.85
CA ARG A 82 -6.16 2.92 -19.57
C ARG A 82 -4.68 3.03 -19.24
N LEU A 83 -4.30 2.86 -17.97
CA LEU A 83 -2.90 2.83 -17.54
C LEU A 83 -2.13 1.63 -18.12
N ILE A 84 -2.77 0.47 -18.23
CA ILE A 84 -2.19 -0.70 -18.91
C ILE A 84 -1.95 -0.40 -20.39
N GLU A 85 -2.93 0.17 -21.08
CA GLU A 85 -2.78 0.54 -22.50
C GLU A 85 -1.69 1.59 -22.72
N PHE A 86 -1.53 2.53 -21.78
CA PHE A 86 -0.41 3.47 -21.79
C PHE A 86 0.93 2.78 -21.54
N ALA A 87 1.02 1.90 -20.53
CA ALA A 87 2.22 1.12 -20.24
C ALA A 87 2.66 0.27 -21.45
N LYS A 88 1.71 -0.29 -22.22
CA LYS A 88 2.00 -1.01 -23.47
C LYS A 88 2.77 -0.16 -24.48
N ILE A 89 2.51 1.13 -24.57
CA ILE A 89 3.19 2.04 -25.50
C ILE A 89 4.65 2.25 -25.06
N LEU A 90 4.86 2.41 -23.75
CA LEU A 90 6.18 2.72 -23.19
C LEU A 90 7.13 1.53 -23.25
N VAL A 91 6.66 0.35 -22.84
CA VAL A 91 7.53 -0.81 -22.59
C VAL A 91 7.13 -2.10 -23.32
N GLY A 92 6.01 -2.08 -24.05
CA GLY A 92 5.50 -3.28 -24.74
C GLY A 92 6.40 -3.82 -25.85
N LYS A 93 7.26 -2.98 -26.45
CA LYS A 93 8.21 -3.39 -27.49
C LYS A 93 9.43 -4.16 -26.95
N LEU A 94 9.61 -4.23 -25.63
CA LEU A 94 10.75 -4.92 -25.02
C LEU A 94 10.60 -6.46 -25.09
N PRO A 95 11.70 -7.23 -25.08
CA PRO A 95 11.65 -8.69 -25.01
C PRO A 95 10.94 -9.16 -23.74
N GLY A 96 9.79 -9.84 -23.89
CA GLY A 96 8.91 -10.14 -22.76
C GLY A 96 7.95 -9.00 -22.39
N GLY A 97 7.60 -8.14 -23.35
CA GLY A 97 6.91 -6.87 -23.14
C GLY A 97 5.72 -6.90 -22.20
N LEU A 98 4.91 -7.97 -22.20
CA LEU A 98 3.77 -8.09 -21.27
C LEU A 98 4.18 -8.09 -19.79
N ALA A 99 5.34 -8.65 -19.44
CA ALA A 99 5.84 -8.61 -18.07
C ALA A 99 6.21 -7.18 -17.66
N PHE A 100 6.87 -6.42 -18.55
CA PHE A 100 7.18 -5.00 -18.31
C PHE A 100 5.91 -4.16 -18.22
N VAL A 101 4.93 -4.43 -19.09
CA VAL A 101 3.63 -3.76 -19.05
C VAL A 101 2.94 -4.03 -17.72
N ASN A 102 2.98 -5.26 -17.22
CA ASN A 102 2.42 -5.60 -15.92
C ASN A 102 3.09 -4.80 -14.80
N ILE A 103 4.43 -4.78 -14.78
CA ILE A 103 5.21 -4.05 -13.77
C ILE A 103 4.93 -2.54 -13.85
N MET A 104 5.04 -1.95 -15.04
CA MET A 104 4.79 -0.51 -15.25
C MET A 104 3.35 -0.13 -14.91
N ALA A 105 2.36 -0.93 -15.31
CA ALA A 105 0.97 -0.67 -14.99
C ALA A 105 0.71 -0.81 -13.48
N ALA A 106 1.33 -1.76 -12.81
CA ALA A 106 1.26 -1.90 -11.35
C ALA A 106 1.94 -0.74 -10.62
N MET A 107 3.04 -0.19 -11.15
CA MET A 107 3.66 1.02 -10.62
C MET A 107 2.74 2.23 -10.79
N LEU A 108 2.20 2.46 -11.99
CA LEU A 108 1.32 3.59 -12.28
C LEU A 108 0.00 3.52 -11.51
N PHE A 109 -0.65 2.35 -11.50
CA PHE A 109 -1.91 2.15 -10.78
C PHE A 109 -1.68 2.09 -9.28
N GLY A 110 -0.55 1.54 -8.84
CA GLY A 110 -0.13 1.53 -7.44
C GLY A 110 0.07 2.93 -6.90
N ALA A 111 0.72 3.80 -7.67
CA ALA A 111 0.89 5.23 -7.41
C ALA A 111 -0.42 6.04 -7.42
N ILE A 112 -1.56 5.39 -7.56
CA ILE A 112 -2.87 6.04 -7.58
C ILE A 112 -3.77 5.40 -6.52
N SER A 113 -3.80 4.07 -6.48
CA SER A 113 -4.64 3.27 -5.57
C SER A 113 -4.07 3.09 -4.17
N GLY A 114 -2.75 3.22 -3.98
CA GLY A 114 -2.07 3.05 -2.71
C GLY A 114 -2.24 1.66 -2.06
N SER A 115 -2.58 0.64 -2.85
CA SER A 115 -2.94 -0.70 -2.38
C SER A 115 -2.39 -1.80 -3.29
N ALA A 116 -1.57 -2.69 -2.72
CA ALA A 116 -1.07 -3.87 -3.43
C ALA A 116 -2.20 -4.84 -3.79
N VAL A 117 -3.18 -5.03 -2.91
CA VAL A 117 -4.29 -5.97 -3.18
C VAL A 117 -5.14 -5.46 -4.34
N ALA A 118 -5.41 -4.15 -4.38
CA ALA A 118 -6.12 -3.53 -5.49
C ALA A 118 -5.31 -3.64 -6.79
N ALA A 119 -4.02 -3.31 -6.77
CA ALA A 119 -3.15 -3.41 -7.95
C ALA A 119 -3.05 -4.84 -8.47
N ALA A 120 -2.83 -5.82 -7.59
CA ALA A 120 -2.75 -7.23 -7.97
C ALA A 120 -4.05 -7.73 -8.60
N SER A 121 -5.20 -7.31 -8.07
CA SER A 121 -6.52 -7.71 -8.58
C SER A 121 -6.85 -7.04 -9.91
N ALA A 122 -6.64 -5.72 -10.00
CA ALA A 122 -6.95 -4.91 -11.17
C ALA A 122 -6.05 -5.25 -12.36
N ILE A 123 -4.73 -5.19 -12.14
CA ILE A 123 -3.74 -5.44 -13.19
C ILE A 123 -3.70 -6.93 -13.51
N GLY A 124 -3.68 -7.79 -12.49
CA GLY A 124 -3.67 -9.24 -12.68
C GLY A 124 -4.91 -9.76 -13.40
N GLY A 125 -6.09 -9.23 -13.10
CA GLY A 125 -7.35 -9.60 -13.76
C GLY A 125 -7.33 -9.32 -15.26
N PHE A 126 -6.61 -8.29 -15.70
CA PHE A 126 -6.47 -7.95 -17.11
C PHE A 126 -5.25 -8.62 -17.78
N MET A 127 -4.10 -8.61 -17.11
CA MET A 127 -2.82 -9.06 -17.67
C MET A 127 -2.67 -10.57 -17.68
N THR A 128 -3.11 -11.28 -16.63
CA THR A 128 -2.93 -12.74 -16.53
C THR A 128 -3.58 -13.50 -17.70
N PRO A 129 -4.83 -13.20 -18.12
CA PRO A 129 -5.42 -13.84 -19.29
C PRO A 129 -4.65 -13.54 -20.60
N ILE A 130 -4.13 -12.33 -20.76
CA ILE A 130 -3.39 -11.91 -21.96
C ILE A 130 -2.03 -12.60 -22.02
N MET A 131 -1.27 -12.59 -20.92
CA MET A 131 0.01 -13.29 -20.79
C MET A 131 -0.14 -14.78 -21.09
N ARG A 132 -1.18 -15.43 -20.56
CA ARG A 132 -1.46 -16.84 -20.84
C ARG A 132 -1.77 -17.09 -22.32
N LYS A 133 -2.54 -16.21 -22.97
CA LYS A 133 -2.84 -16.31 -24.41
C LYS A 133 -1.57 -16.17 -25.28
N GLU A 134 -0.61 -15.36 -24.84
CA GLU A 134 0.68 -15.20 -25.51
C GLU A 134 1.74 -16.26 -25.13
N GLY A 135 1.36 -17.26 -24.34
CA GLY A 135 2.22 -18.40 -24.01
C GLY A 135 3.16 -18.18 -22.83
N TYR A 136 2.89 -17.18 -21.97
CA TYR A 136 3.63 -17.03 -20.71
C TYR A 136 3.25 -18.14 -19.74
N ASP A 137 4.25 -18.63 -19.01
CA ASP A 137 4.04 -19.56 -17.90
C ASP A 137 3.14 -18.92 -16.83
N ARG A 138 2.21 -19.71 -16.28
CA ARG A 138 1.23 -19.22 -15.30
C ARG A 138 1.89 -18.80 -14.00
N SER A 139 2.88 -19.55 -13.55
CA SER A 139 3.61 -19.26 -12.30
C SER A 139 4.39 -17.97 -12.45
N PHE A 140 5.03 -17.76 -13.61
CA PHE A 140 5.69 -16.50 -13.92
C PHE A 140 4.72 -15.31 -13.99
N SER A 141 3.58 -15.43 -14.67
CA SER A 141 2.57 -14.37 -14.70
C SER A 141 2.06 -13.99 -13.31
N ALA A 142 1.79 -14.98 -12.46
CA ALA A 142 1.39 -14.76 -11.08
C ALA A 142 2.50 -14.09 -10.27
N ALA A 143 3.73 -14.58 -10.37
CA ALA A 143 4.89 -14.04 -9.67
C ALA A 143 5.13 -12.57 -10.04
N VAL A 144 5.12 -12.23 -11.34
CA VAL A 144 5.29 -10.85 -11.79
C VAL A 144 4.18 -9.97 -11.23
N ASN A 145 2.92 -10.39 -11.32
CA ASN A 145 1.78 -9.59 -10.84
C ASN A 145 1.85 -9.33 -9.33
N ILE A 146 2.09 -10.37 -8.53
CA ILE A 146 2.12 -10.28 -7.06
C ILE A 146 3.30 -9.41 -6.62
N THR A 147 4.48 -9.63 -7.20
CA THR A 147 5.67 -8.86 -6.83
C THR A 147 5.60 -7.42 -7.31
N SER A 148 5.08 -7.16 -8.51
CA SER A 148 4.94 -5.77 -8.99
C SER A 148 3.84 -5.01 -8.27
N ALA A 149 2.79 -5.67 -7.80
CA ALA A 149 1.74 -4.99 -7.04
C ALA A 149 2.25 -4.35 -5.74
N THR A 150 3.35 -4.86 -5.16
CA THR A 150 3.94 -4.27 -3.95
C THR A 150 4.52 -2.88 -4.19
N THR A 151 4.83 -2.50 -5.44
CA THR A 151 5.24 -1.12 -5.75
C THR A 151 4.14 -0.13 -5.41
N GLY A 152 2.86 -0.55 -5.43
CA GLY A 152 1.73 0.28 -5.00
C GLY A 152 1.66 0.54 -3.49
N LEU A 153 2.52 -0.11 -2.70
CA LEU A 153 2.71 0.20 -1.28
C LEU A 153 3.77 1.26 -1.05
N ILE A 154 4.64 1.49 -2.04
CA ILE A 154 5.83 2.33 -1.90
C ILE A 154 5.68 3.60 -2.72
N ILE A 155 5.25 3.48 -3.98
CA ILE A 155 5.06 4.63 -4.87
C ILE A 155 3.79 5.37 -4.43
N PRO A 156 3.87 6.65 -4.04
CA PRO A 156 2.75 7.36 -3.45
C PRO A 156 1.72 7.88 -4.47
N PRO A 157 0.50 8.23 -4.01
CA PRO A 157 -0.05 8.03 -2.64
C PRO A 157 -0.10 6.57 -2.20
N SER A 158 0.31 6.29 -0.96
CA SER A 158 0.31 4.94 -0.36
C SER A 158 -0.36 4.96 1.01
N ASN A 159 -1.33 4.05 1.19
CA ASN A 159 -2.05 3.90 2.46
C ASN A 159 -1.12 3.44 3.59
N ILE A 160 -0.10 2.63 3.27
CA ILE A 160 0.85 2.13 4.27
C ILE A 160 1.74 3.25 4.81
N LEU A 161 2.15 4.20 3.97
CA LEU A 161 2.94 5.34 4.43
C LEU A 161 2.15 6.25 5.39
N ILE A 162 0.84 6.35 5.22
CA ILE A 162 -0.04 7.08 6.15
C ILE A 162 -0.13 6.33 7.49
N VAL A 163 -0.31 5.01 7.47
CA VAL A 163 -0.30 4.19 8.69
C VAL A 163 1.05 4.30 9.41
N TYR A 164 2.15 4.26 8.67
CA TYR A 164 3.50 4.44 9.22
C TYR A 164 3.67 5.82 9.87
N SER A 165 3.30 6.89 9.18
CA SER A 165 3.35 8.27 9.70
C SER A 165 2.77 8.36 11.10
N LEU A 166 1.61 7.74 11.32
CA LEU A 166 0.90 7.76 12.59
C LEU A 166 1.55 6.85 13.63
N ALA A 167 1.91 5.63 13.25
CA ALA A 167 2.59 4.69 14.14
C ALA A 167 3.94 5.24 14.63
N SER A 168 4.63 6.04 13.81
CA SER A 168 5.92 6.65 14.14
C SER A 168 5.80 8.00 14.86
N GLY A 169 4.61 8.39 15.33
CA GLY A 169 4.41 9.63 16.08
C GLY A 169 4.16 10.89 15.25
N GLY A 170 3.66 10.75 14.02
CA GLY A 170 3.22 11.86 13.17
C GLY A 170 4.27 12.38 12.18
N VAL A 171 5.12 11.51 11.62
CA VAL A 171 6.08 11.90 10.57
C VAL A 171 5.33 12.49 9.38
N SER A 172 5.83 13.58 8.79
CA SER A 172 5.14 14.26 7.68
C SER A 172 4.79 13.32 6.52
N ILE A 173 3.49 13.23 6.20
CA ILE A 173 2.97 12.42 5.09
C ILE A 173 3.56 12.93 3.76
N ALA A 174 3.70 14.24 3.58
CA ALA A 174 4.30 14.83 2.39
C ALA A 174 5.75 14.38 2.20
N ALA A 175 6.54 14.35 3.29
CA ALA A 175 7.92 13.89 3.27
C ALA A 175 8.00 12.39 2.95
N LEU A 176 7.14 11.57 3.56
CA LEU A 176 7.07 10.14 3.28
C LEU A 176 6.67 9.85 1.84
N PHE A 177 5.74 10.60 1.28
CA PHE A 177 5.38 10.49 -0.12
C PHE A 177 6.58 10.83 -1.01
N LEU A 178 7.26 11.95 -0.76
CA LEU A 178 8.45 12.28 -1.55
C LEU A 178 9.55 11.23 -1.42
N ALA A 179 9.76 10.70 -0.22
CA ALA A 179 10.72 9.65 0.08
C ALA A 179 10.38 8.30 -0.58
N GLY A 180 9.10 8.00 -0.82
CA GLY A 180 8.63 6.75 -1.42
C GLY A 180 8.93 6.61 -2.92
N TYR A 181 9.08 7.73 -3.65
CA TYR A 181 9.27 7.67 -5.11
C TYR A 181 10.55 6.94 -5.52
N ILE A 182 11.69 7.33 -4.95
CA ILE A 182 12.99 6.74 -5.28
C ILE A 182 13.00 5.21 -5.02
N PRO A 183 12.72 4.71 -3.80
CA PRO A 183 12.72 3.28 -3.54
C PRO A 183 11.66 2.53 -4.35
N GLY A 184 10.49 3.13 -4.57
CA GLY A 184 9.42 2.50 -5.37
C GLY A 184 9.80 2.34 -6.85
N ILE A 185 10.44 3.36 -7.43
CA ILE A 185 10.97 3.29 -8.80
C ILE A 185 12.11 2.29 -8.89
N LEU A 186 13.06 2.30 -7.93
CA LEU A 186 14.15 1.35 -7.89
C LEU A 186 13.66 -0.10 -7.79
N LEU A 187 12.64 -0.36 -6.95
CA LEU A 187 12.01 -1.67 -6.85
C LEU A 187 11.39 -2.07 -8.20
N GLY A 188 10.63 -1.19 -8.82
CA GLY A 188 10.03 -1.43 -10.13
C GLY A 188 11.06 -1.73 -11.21
N LEU A 189 12.15 -0.96 -11.27
CA LEU A 189 13.27 -1.20 -12.19
C LEU A 189 13.98 -2.53 -11.89
N GLY A 190 14.19 -2.87 -10.61
CA GLY A 190 14.75 -4.16 -10.20
C GLY A 190 13.89 -5.33 -10.69
N LEU A 191 12.57 -5.23 -10.53
CA LEU A 191 11.62 -6.23 -11.06
C LEU A 191 11.68 -6.31 -12.60
N MET A 192 11.82 -5.17 -13.30
CA MET A 192 11.98 -5.14 -14.75
C MET A 192 13.28 -5.84 -15.20
N VAL A 193 14.39 -5.69 -14.45
CA VAL A 193 15.65 -6.39 -14.73
C VAL A 193 15.45 -7.91 -14.61
N VAL A 194 14.82 -8.37 -13.53
CA VAL A 194 14.53 -9.80 -13.34
C VAL A 194 13.61 -10.32 -14.45
N ALA A 195 12.57 -9.56 -14.80
CA ALA A 195 11.66 -9.90 -15.89
C ALA A 195 12.38 -9.98 -17.25
N LEU A 196 13.36 -9.11 -17.51
CA LEU A 196 14.18 -9.15 -18.73
C LEU A 196 14.98 -10.44 -18.82
N ILE A 197 15.70 -10.79 -17.74
CA ILE A 197 16.55 -11.98 -17.67
C ILE A 197 15.70 -13.23 -17.89
N TYR A 198 14.58 -13.32 -17.17
CA TYR A 198 13.66 -14.46 -17.28
C TYR A 198 13.05 -14.57 -18.68
N SER A 199 12.60 -13.46 -19.26
CA SER A 199 11.95 -13.44 -20.57
C SER A 199 12.91 -13.77 -21.71
N LYS A 200 14.17 -13.33 -21.63
CA LYS A 200 15.21 -13.73 -22.58
C LYS A 200 15.52 -15.22 -22.49
N LYS A 201 15.64 -15.76 -21.27
CA LYS A 201 15.90 -17.20 -21.05
C LYS A 201 14.80 -18.10 -21.62
N HIS A 202 13.54 -17.69 -21.49
CA HIS A 202 12.37 -18.47 -21.94
C HIS A 202 11.88 -18.09 -23.35
N LYS A 203 12.57 -17.16 -24.03
CA LYS A 203 12.28 -16.73 -25.42
C LYS A 203 10.82 -16.31 -25.64
N TYR A 204 10.24 -15.57 -24.70
CA TYR A 204 8.89 -15.04 -24.87
C TYR A 204 8.81 -14.11 -26.09
N LYS A 205 7.74 -14.26 -26.88
CA LYS A 205 7.53 -13.51 -28.12
C LYS A 205 7.23 -12.04 -27.84
N ILE A 206 7.59 -11.19 -28.79
CA ILE A 206 7.26 -9.76 -28.80
C ILE A 206 6.16 -9.56 -29.85
N ASN A 207 4.92 -9.36 -29.41
CA ASN A 207 3.77 -9.20 -30.32
C ASN A 207 3.17 -7.78 -30.25
N PHE A 208 4.01 -6.74 -30.18
CA PHE A 208 3.55 -5.36 -30.05
C PHE A 208 3.97 -4.47 -31.22
N THR A 209 3.00 -4.10 -32.04
CA THR A 209 3.10 -3.04 -33.05
C THR A 209 2.06 -1.97 -32.76
N PHE A 210 2.49 -0.72 -32.62
CA PHE A 210 1.60 0.44 -32.50
C PHE A 210 1.92 1.43 -33.61
N THR A 211 0.89 2.01 -34.21
CA THR A 211 1.05 3.20 -35.04
C THR A 211 1.23 4.42 -34.14
N PHE A 212 1.84 5.49 -34.68
CA PHE A 212 2.01 6.74 -33.93
C PHE A 212 0.66 7.32 -33.47
N ASN A 213 -0.36 7.26 -34.34
CA ASN A 213 -1.71 7.74 -34.02
C ASN A 213 -2.35 6.95 -32.87
N ASP A 214 -2.15 5.62 -32.84
CA ASP A 214 -2.65 4.79 -31.73
C ASP A 214 -1.95 5.12 -30.41
N ALA A 215 -0.64 5.40 -30.46
CA ALA A 215 0.13 5.79 -29.29
C ALA A 215 -0.35 7.13 -28.71
N VAL A 216 -0.57 8.14 -29.56
CA VAL A 216 -1.10 9.44 -29.13
C VAL A 216 -2.49 9.30 -28.53
N LYS A 217 -3.39 8.55 -29.18
CA LYS A 217 -4.75 8.34 -28.68
C LYS A 217 -4.76 7.69 -27.30
N LYS A 218 -4.01 6.62 -27.10
CA LYS A 218 -3.93 5.92 -25.81
C LYS A 218 -3.25 6.76 -24.72
N PHE A 219 -2.27 7.59 -25.09
CA PHE A 219 -1.69 8.56 -24.16
C PHE A 219 -2.75 9.56 -23.70
N LEU A 220 -3.52 10.15 -24.63
CA LEU A 220 -4.61 11.08 -24.31
C LEU A 220 -5.70 10.41 -23.47
N ASP A 221 -6.02 9.13 -23.73
CA ASP A 221 -7.00 8.38 -22.94
C ASP A 221 -6.53 8.14 -21.49
N ALA A 222 -5.22 7.96 -21.29
CA ALA A 222 -4.62 7.77 -19.97
C ALA A 222 -4.28 9.09 -19.24
N LEU A 223 -4.19 10.20 -19.97
CA LEU A 223 -3.80 11.50 -19.43
C LEU A 223 -4.68 11.93 -18.23
N PRO A 224 -6.02 11.80 -18.23
CA PRO A 224 -6.81 12.13 -17.05
C PRO A 224 -6.47 11.26 -15.84
N SER A 225 -6.18 9.98 -16.06
CA SER A 225 -5.76 9.08 -14.98
C SER A 225 -4.41 9.48 -14.38
N LEU A 226 -3.46 9.90 -15.22
CA LEU A 226 -2.13 10.37 -14.79
C LEU A 226 -2.20 11.75 -14.10
N LEU A 227 -3.11 12.62 -14.55
CA LEU A 227 -3.32 13.93 -13.93
C LEU A 227 -3.71 13.81 -12.45
N LEU A 228 -4.40 12.73 -12.04
CA LEU A 228 -4.71 12.52 -10.63
C LEU A 228 -3.45 12.42 -9.77
N ILE A 229 -2.39 11.73 -10.24
CA ILE A 229 -1.10 11.67 -9.53
C ILE A 229 -0.55 13.08 -9.33
N ILE A 230 -0.56 13.89 -10.40
CA ILE A 230 -0.03 15.24 -10.38
C ILE A 230 -0.86 16.16 -9.47
N ILE A 231 -2.19 16.06 -9.51
CA ILE A 231 -3.09 16.87 -8.67
C ILE A 231 -2.89 16.55 -7.20
N VAL A 232 -2.86 15.26 -6.84
CA VAL A 232 -2.74 14.83 -5.44
C VAL A 232 -1.35 15.14 -4.92
N ILE A 233 -0.30 14.67 -5.60
CA ILE A 233 1.07 14.80 -5.11
C ILE A 233 1.60 16.21 -5.29
N GLY A 234 1.35 16.82 -6.45
CA GLY A 234 1.71 18.21 -6.70
C GLY A 234 1.00 19.15 -5.74
N GLY A 235 -0.28 18.91 -5.43
CA GLY A 235 -1.03 19.69 -4.45
C GLY A 235 -0.49 19.57 -3.02
N ILE A 236 -0.12 18.36 -2.59
CA ILE A 236 0.49 18.12 -1.27
C ILE A 236 1.87 18.77 -1.17
N VAL A 237 2.73 18.56 -2.18
CA VAL A 237 4.12 19.05 -2.16
C VAL A 237 4.19 20.57 -2.30
N ALA A 238 3.31 21.16 -3.12
CA ALA A 238 3.19 22.62 -3.23
C ALA A 238 2.52 23.28 -2.02
N GLY A 239 1.98 22.49 -1.08
CA GLY A 239 1.33 23.00 0.13
C GLY A 239 -0.08 23.56 -0.08
N TYR A 240 -0.70 23.30 -1.24
CA TYR A 240 -2.10 23.69 -1.49
C TYR A 240 -3.08 22.83 -0.69
N PHE A 241 -2.75 21.55 -0.46
CA PHE A 241 -3.60 20.60 0.24
C PHE A 241 -2.82 19.85 1.30
N THR A 242 -3.48 19.56 2.42
CA THR A 242 -3.07 18.48 3.32
C THR A 242 -3.34 17.12 2.69
N ALA A 243 -2.80 16.04 3.27
CA ALA A 243 -3.07 14.68 2.79
C ALA A 243 -4.57 14.34 2.81
N THR A 244 -5.30 14.81 3.82
CA THR A 244 -6.75 14.59 3.94
C THR A 244 -7.51 15.32 2.84
N GLU A 245 -7.22 16.60 2.59
CA GLU A 245 -7.88 17.37 1.51
C GLU A 245 -7.55 16.79 0.13
N ALA A 246 -6.29 16.44 -0.10
CA ALA A 246 -5.86 15.82 -1.36
C ALA A 246 -6.56 14.47 -1.61
N SER A 247 -6.78 13.68 -0.57
CA SER A 247 -7.53 12.41 -0.68
C SER A 247 -9.00 12.63 -1.02
N ALA A 248 -9.66 13.66 -0.47
CA ALA A 248 -11.04 14.01 -0.81
C ALA A 248 -11.15 14.48 -2.27
N ILE A 249 -10.18 15.28 -2.74
CA ILE A 249 -10.07 15.68 -4.14
C ILE A 249 -9.86 14.46 -5.04
N ALA A 250 -9.04 13.49 -4.62
CA ALA A 250 -8.83 12.25 -5.35
C ALA A 250 -10.12 11.44 -5.50
N VAL A 251 -10.94 11.34 -4.44
CA VAL A 251 -12.26 10.69 -4.49
C VAL A 251 -13.17 11.41 -5.49
N LEU A 252 -13.28 12.74 -5.39
CA LEU A 252 -14.14 13.53 -6.26
C LEU A 252 -13.72 13.39 -7.73
N TYR A 253 -12.42 13.49 -8.00
CA TYR A 253 -11.87 13.37 -9.35
C TYR A 253 -12.08 11.96 -9.92
N ALA A 254 -11.81 10.92 -9.13
CA ALA A 254 -12.01 9.53 -9.53
C ALA A 254 -13.50 9.23 -9.78
N PHE A 255 -14.39 9.76 -8.95
CA PHE A 255 -15.83 9.66 -9.14
C PHE A 255 -16.27 10.32 -10.44
N ILE A 256 -15.82 11.56 -10.70
CA ILE A 256 -16.18 12.29 -11.92
C ILE A 256 -15.69 11.55 -13.17
N LEU A 257 -14.43 11.09 -13.16
CA LEU A 257 -13.89 10.32 -14.27
C LEU A 257 -14.66 9.03 -14.50
N SER A 258 -14.90 8.26 -13.46
CA SER A 258 -15.42 6.90 -13.60
C SER A 258 -16.91 6.86 -13.93
N VAL A 259 -17.70 7.80 -13.39
CA VAL A 259 -19.16 7.84 -13.55
C VAL A 259 -19.59 8.70 -14.75
N PHE A 260 -19.02 9.89 -14.92
CA PHE A 260 -19.51 10.84 -15.93
C PHE A 260 -18.72 10.83 -17.23
N ILE A 261 -17.39 10.73 -17.15
CA ILE A 261 -16.52 10.83 -18.34
C ILE A 261 -16.37 9.45 -19.00
N TYR A 262 -15.88 8.46 -18.26
CA TYR A 262 -15.68 7.11 -18.74
C TYR A 262 -16.96 6.29 -18.74
N LYS A 263 -17.92 6.61 -17.86
CA LYS A 263 -19.22 5.93 -17.75
C LYS A 263 -19.10 4.42 -17.54
N GLU A 264 -18.05 4.01 -16.84
CA GLU A 264 -17.75 2.60 -16.53
C GLU A 264 -18.49 2.16 -15.25
N ILE A 265 -18.72 3.09 -14.32
CA ILE A 265 -19.47 2.87 -13.08
C ILE A 265 -20.89 3.36 -13.24
N LYS A 266 -21.87 2.49 -13.02
CA LYS A 266 -23.28 2.88 -12.93
C LYS A 266 -23.61 3.28 -11.50
N TYR A 267 -24.62 4.13 -11.31
CA TYR A 267 -25.08 4.51 -9.97
C TYR A 267 -25.45 3.33 -9.07
N LYS A 268 -25.88 2.20 -9.65
CA LYS A 268 -26.19 0.96 -8.94
C LYS A 268 -24.97 0.24 -8.37
N ASP A 269 -23.77 0.53 -8.87
CA ASP A 269 -22.52 -0.08 -8.43
C ASP A 269 -21.93 0.66 -7.22
N LEU A 270 -22.32 1.92 -7.00
CA LEU A 270 -21.80 2.76 -5.91
C LEU A 270 -21.99 2.16 -4.51
N PRO A 271 -23.16 1.59 -4.13
CA PRO A 271 -23.31 0.98 -2.81
C PRO A 271 -22.31 -0.15 -2.57
N LYS A 272 -22.02 -0.96 -3.59
CA LYS A 272 -21.04 -2.05 -3.50
C LYS A 272 -19.63 -1.51 -3.31
N ILE A 273 -19.25 -0.49 -4.09
CA ILE A 273 -17.93 0.17 -3.98
C ILE A 273 -17.75 0.80 -2.59
N LEU A 274 -18.77 1.47 -2.07
CA LEU A 274 -18.75 2.05 -0.73
C LEU A 274 -18.61 0.98 0.35
N LEU A 275 -19.33 -0.13 0.23
CA LEU A 275 -19.24 -1.26 1.16
C LEU A 275 -17.85 -1.89 1.16
N GLU A 276 -17.28 -2.15 -0.01
CA GLU A 276 -15.92 -2.71 -0.16
C GLU A 276 -14.85 -1.75 0.40
N SER A 277 -15.03 -0.45 0.17
CA SER A 277 -14.16 0.60 0.72
C SER A 277 -14.26 0.67 2.24
N ALA A 278 -15.48 0.61 2.79
CA ALA A 278 -15.73 0.62 4.23
C ALA A 278 -15.15 -0.63 4.91
N SER A 279 -15.29 -1.81 4.31
CA SER A 279 -14.71 -3.05 4.82
C SER A 279 -13.18 -2.99 4.88
N THR A 280 -12.54 -2.51 3.81
CA THR A 280 -11.08 -2.34 3.77
C THR A 280 -10.63 -1.31 4.80
N THR A 281 -11.36 -0.20 4.92
CA THR A 281 -11.10 0.84 5.91
C THR A 281 -11.20 0.29 7.33
N ALA A 282 -12.22 -0.51 7.65
CA ALA A 282 -12.42 -1.07 8.99
C ALA A 282 -11.23 -1.96 9.41
N ILE A 283 -10.69 -2.76 8.49
CA ILE A 283 -9.51 -3.60 8.74
C ILE A 283 -8.29 -2.72 9.05
N VAL A 284 -8.05 -1.69 8.23
CA VAL A 284 -6.91 -0.77 8.40
C VAL A 284 -7.05 0.04 9.70
N MET A 285 -8.23 0.58 9.98
CA MET A 285 -8.48 1.36 11.21
C MET A 285 -8.34 0.49 12.46
N LEU A 286 -8.82 -0.76 12.44
CA LEU A 286 -8.60 -1.67 13.57
C LEU A 286 -7.11 -1.96 13.79
N LEU A 287 -6.34 -2.13 12.70
CA LEU A 287 -4.89 -2.29 12.77
C LEU A 287 -4.21 -1.05 13.35
N VAL A 288 -4.58 0.15 12.92
CA VAL A 288 -4.05 1.41 13.46
C VAL A 288 -4.34 1.52 14.96
N GLY A 289 -5.60 1.36 15.36
CA GLY A 289 -6.01 1.55 16.75
C GLY A 289 -5.30 0.58 17.69
N THR A 290 -5.24 -0.70 17.33
CA THR A 290 -4.51 -1.72 18.10
C THR A 290 -3.00 -1.46 18.13
N SER A 291 -2.41 -0.98 17.02
CA SER A 291 -0.99 -0.60 16.97
C SER A 291 -0.67 0.59 17.88
N MET A 292 -1.58 1.57 17.99
CA MET A 292 -1.40 2.70 18.90
C MET A 292 -1.48 2.28 20.36
N ALA A 293 -2.35 1.33 20.69
CA ALA A 293 -2.34 0.72 22.03
C ALA A 293 -1.03 0.00 22.29
N MET A 294 -0.55 -0.84 21.37
CA MET A 294 0.72 -1.57 21.51
C MET A 294 1.92 -0.63 21.68
N SER A 295 2.01 0.40 20.84
CA SER A 295 3.05 1.43 20.93
C SER A 295 3.05 2.12 22.29
N TRP A 296 1.86 2.41 22.83
CA TRP A 296 1.75 2.96 24.17
C TRP A 296 2.18 1.97 25.26
N VAL A 297 1.79 0.69 25.16
CA VAL A 297 2.23 -0.35 26.10
C VAL A 297 3.75 -0.48 26.09
N MET A 298 4.37 -0.51 24.91
CA MET A 298 5.84 -0.55 24.79
C MET A 298 6.51 0.65 25.46
N ALA A 299 5.95 1.85 25.28
CA ALA A 299 6.47 3.05 25.91
C ALA A 299 6.28 3.06 27.44
N TYR A 300 5.13 2.56 27.91
CA TYR A 300 4.83 2.44 29.34
C TYR A 300 5.80 1.48 30.04
N GLU A 301 6.13 0.36 29.38
CA GLU A 301 7.06 -0.67 29.87
C GLU A 301 8.54 -0.36 29.55
N ASN A 302 8.86 0.82 29.01
CA ASN A 302 10.22 1.23 28.60
C ASN A 302 10.95 0.22 27.68
N ILE A 303 10.20 -0.57 26.91
CA ILE A 303 10.75 -1.62 26.05
C ILE A 303 11.77 -1.06 25.03
N PRO A 304 11.47 0.03 24.28
CA PRO A 304 12.41 0.56 23.30
C PRO A 304 13.75 1.00 23.92
N GLN A 305 13.70 1.65 25.09
CA GLN A 305 14.87 2.12 25.82
C GLN A 305 15.73 0.95 26.32
N ASN A 306 15.10 -0.11 26.82
CA ASN A 306 15.79 -1.29 27.33
C ASN A 306 16.48 -2.07 26.20
N VAL A 307 15.81 -2.19 25.04
CA VAL A 307 16.42 -2.78 23.84
C VAL A 307 17.60 -1.93 23.39
N ALA A 308 17.47 -0.61 23.33
CA ALA A 308 18.56 0.29 22.95
C ALA A 308 19.77 0.17 23.90
N GLN A 309 19.55 0.13 25.22
CA GLN A 309 20.61 -0.05 26.21
C GLN A 309 21.30 -1.41 26.07
N SER A 310 20.53 -2.47 25.78
CA SER A 310 21.08 -3.82 25.55
C SER A 310 21.96 -3.87 24.29
N LEU A 311 21.58 -3.16 23.23
CA LEU A 311 22.37 -3.05 22.01
C LEU A 311 23.66 -2.25 22.23
N ILE A 312 23.60 -1.13 22.94
CA ILE A 312 24.78 -0.31 23.28
C ILE A 312 25.73 -1.09 24.19
N ALA A 313 25.20 -1.89 25.13
CA ALA A 313 26.01 -2.75 25.98
C ALA A 313 26.79 -3.84 25.20
N LEU A 314 26.32 -4.23 24.00
CA LEU A 314 27.01 -5.17 23.13
C LEU A 314 28.14 -4.49 22.33
N SER A 315 27.93 -3.27 21.86
CA SER A 315 28.92 -2.55 21.05
C SER A 315 28.57 -1.06 20.91
N ASP A 316 29.58 -0.19 21.03
CA ASP A 316 29.46 1.25 20.72
C ASP A 316 29.66 1.55 19.21
N ASN A 317 30.07 0.57 18.41
CA ASN A 317 30.30 0.74 16.98
C ASN A 317 28.97 0.73 16.19
N PRO A 318 28.61 1.83 15.49
CA PRO A 318 27.35 1.93 14.76
C PRO A 318 27.17 0.86 13.67
N ILE A 319 28.25 0.41 13.04
CA ILE A 319 28.19 -0.62 11.99
C ILE A 319 27.87 -1.97 12.61
N VAL A 320 28.44 -2.28 13.77
CA VAL A 320 28.17 -3.53 14.48
C VAL A 320 26.73 -3.55 15.00
N ILE A 321 26.25 -2.42 15.54
CA ILE A 321 24.85 -2.27 15.96
C ILE A 321 23.89 -2.46 14.77
N LEU A 322 24.22 -1.96 13.57
CA LEU A 322 23.38 -2.12 12.37
C LEU A 322 23.35 -3.55 11.78
N VAL A 323 24.36 -4.37 12.09
CA VAL A 323 24.48 -5.74 11.57
C VAL A 323 23.77 -6.76 12.47
N ILE A 324 23.67 -6.46 13.77
CA ILE A 324 22.94 -7.25 14.78
C ILE A 324 21.43 -6.99 14.65
#